data_AF-A0A0E3GQ49-F1
#
_entry.id   AF-A0A0E3GQ49-F1
#
_cell.length_a   1.000
_cell.length_b   1.000
_cell.length_c   1.000
_cell.angle_alpha   90.00
_cell.angle_beta   90.00
_cell.angle_gamma   90.00
#
_symmetry.space_group_name_H-M   'P 1'
#
loop_
_entity.id
_entity.type
_entity.pdbx_description
1 polymer ?
#
loop_
_entity_poly.entity_id
_entity_poly.type
_entity_poly.pdbx_seq_one_letter_code
_entity_poly.pdbx_strand_id
1 'polypeptide(L)'
;MIRKKLISICIALAVCAVSMPISAKGAGIISNTNYVSQQPKIYDNIKFEVITYNSAPEALIKAIDTYKDTEGFVYYLDSTSNNLYVAIMLGEKPTGGYNIKVDSVKDADGKANILVKEAGPDKNELLNQMVTYPYTIIKTQVSSPNISVKNSSGKVYDLLSDKKDDGNLIIGSSFVLGQLKDIYTTNDFIFLEIQNGNNESELFYVNNNDEWKNKLKNLKLNSNVSVQYALGTPQKYDEKSAFPLSKINLPVDINCLKDKNWQDLKSYSNVISNKQWKVYFNQQLKEESVNDSNVYVTDSNGNIIPTAVHLLEDKKSISITPYKPYELGQNYYIFITNKVNGTDNSVLKGFRMNFQIMDSFIIK
;
A
#
# COMPACT_ATOMS: atom_id res chain seq x y z
N MET A 1 8.28 44.62 20.11
CA MET A 1 7.95 44.64 18.66
C MET A 1 8.74 43.53 17.97
N ILE A 2 8.23 42.30 17.98
CA ILE A 2 8.94 41.12 17.46
C ILE A 2 8.66 41.02 15.95
N ARG A 3 9.68 41.28 15.13
CA ARG A 3 9.62 41.14 13.67
C ARG A 3 9.57 39.65 13.31
N LYS A 4 8.40 39.16 12.88
CA LYS A 4 8.28 37.86 12.18
C LYS A 4 8.94 38.00 10.81
N LYS A 5 10.06 37.32 10.59
CA LYS A 5 10.64 37.13 9.25
C LYS A 5 9.85 36.04 8.53
N LEU A 6 9.04 36.43 7.54
CA LEU A 6 8.52 35.53 6.53
C LEU A 6 9.66 35.20 5.56
N ILE A 7 10.15 33.96 5.62
CA ILE A 7 11.08 33.43 4.61
C ILE A 7 10.21 32.95 3.45
N SER A 8 10.36 33.62 2.31
CA SER A 8 9.74 33.22 1.04
C SER A 8 10.40 31.92 0.57
N ILE A 9 9.64 30.82 0.54
CA ILE A 9 10.11 29.51 0.08
C ILE A 9 9.98 29.46 -1.44
N CYS A 10 11.11 29.49 -2.14
CA CYS A 10 11.17 29.18 -3.56
C CYS A 10 11.14 27.65 -3.74
N ILE A 11 10.07 27.14 -4.36
CA ILE A 11 10.00 25.77 -4.87
C ILE A 11 10.67 25.78 -6.24
N ALA A 12 11.88 25.23 -6.34
CA ALA A 12 12.54 25.03 -7.62
C ALA A 12 12.11 23.67 -8.20
N LEU A 13 11.40 23.69 -9.33
CA LEU A 13 11.31 22.55 -10.23
C LEU A 13 12.33 22.80 -11.34
N ALA A 14 13.38 21.98 -11.40
CA ALA A 14 14.42 22.12 -12.41
C ALA A 14 13.85 21.74 -13.79
N VAL A 15 13.87 22.70 -14.72
CA VAL A 15 13.88 22.44 -16.16
C VAL A 15 15.35 22.51 -16.58
N CYS A 16 15.95 21.36 -16.89
CA CYS A 16 17.30 21.32 -17.41
C CYS A 16 17.30 21.83 -18.86
N ALA A 17 17.60 23.11 -19.06
CA ALA A 17 18.07 23.62 -20.34
C ALA A 17 19.59 23.49 -20.37
N VAL A 18 20.11 22.52 -21.15
CA VAL A 18 21.54 22.44 -21.44
C VAL A 18 21.78 23.19 -22.74
N SER A 19 22.38 24.37 -22.66
CA SER A 19 22.99 25.00 -23.82
C SER A 19 24.33 24.34 -24.11
N MET A 20 24.53 23.86 -25.33
CA MET A 20 25.85 23.47 -25.84
C MET A 20 26.26 24.44 -26.97
N PRO A 21 27.55 24.75 -27.10
CA PRO A 21 28.02 25.59 -28.19
C PRO A 21 27.98 24.82 -29.51
N ILE A 22 27.53 25.52 -30.55
CA ILE A 22 27.58 25.08 -31.94
C ILE A 22 29.06 25.03 -32.37
N SER A 23 29.50 23.88 -32.88
CA SER A 23 30.62 23.81 -33.83
C SER A 23 30.32 22.73 -34.87
N ALA A 24 30.68 23.03 -36.12
CA ALA A 24 29.99 22.60 -37.32
C ALA A 24 30.66 21.45 -38.08
N LYS A 25 29.88 20.94 -39.05
CA LYS A 25 30.19 20.19 -40.29
C LYS A 25 30.36 18.67 -40.19
N GLY A 26 29.36 17.98 -40.74
CA GLY A 26 29.47 16.62 -41.27
C GLY A 26 28.10 16.11 -41.68
N ALA A 27 27.81 16.10 -42.98
CA ALA A 27 26.55 15.65 -43.56
C ALA A 27 26.36 14.13 -43.34
N GLY A 28 25.14 13.74 -42.96
CA GLY A 28 24.72 12.34 -42.87
C GLY A 28 23.32 12.27 -42.26
N ILE A 29 22.35 11.86 -43.06
CA ILE A 29 20.96 11.62 -42.65
C ILE A 29 20.98 10.47 -41.64
N ILE A 30 20.59 10.72 -40.39
CA ILE A 30 20.40 9.69 -39.38
C ILE A 30 18.96 9.81 -38.88
N SER A 31 18.19 8.77 -39.13
CA SER A 31 16.87 8.52 -38.57
C SER A 31 16.93 8.56 -37.03
N ASN A 32 16.23 9.52 -36.43
CA ASN A 32 16.07 9.64 -34.98
C ASN A 32 15.24 8.48 -34.43
N THR A 33 15.89 7.37 -34.12
CA THR A 33 15.38 6.47 -33.08
C THR A 33 15.80 7.06 -31.74
N ASN A 34 14.85 7.65 -31.02
CA ASN A 34 15.05 8.07 -29.64
C ASN A 34 15.30 6.82 -28.78
N TYR A 35 16.58 6.47 -28.60
CA TYR A 35 17.00 5.56 -27.54
C TYR A 35 16.78 6.28 -26.21
N VAL A 36 15.67 5.96 -25.55
CA VAL A 36 15.47 6.25 -24.13
C VAL A 36 16.51 5.42 -23.37
N SER A 37 17.63 6.03 -23.01
CA SER A 37 18.58 5.42 -22.09
C SER A 37 17.87 5.23 -20.75
N GLN A 38 17.57 3.98 -20.38
CA GLN A 38 17.06 3.66 -19.05
C GLN A 38 18.13 4.08 -18.04
N GLN A 39 17.81 5.05 -17.20
CA GLN A 39 18.61 5.36 -16.03
C GLN A 39 18.67 4.10 -15.12
N PRO A 40 19.79 3.87 -14.42
CA PRO A 40 19.89 2.73 -13.51
C PRO A 40 18.80 2.81 -12.44
N LYS A 41 17.96 1.77 -12.36
CA LYS A 41 16.98 1.60 -11.29
C LYS A 41 17.73 1.49 -9.96
N ILE A 42 17.44 2.41 -9.04
CA ILE A 42 17.97 2.35 -7.68
C ILE A 42 17.10 1.34 -6.92
N TYR A 43 17.73 0.30 -6.40
CA TYR A 43 17.09 -0.73 -5.60
C TYR A 43 17.41 -0.45 -4.13
N ASP A 44 16.41 -0.04 -3.35
CA ASP A 44 16.61 0.14 -1.91
C ASP A 44 16.51 -1.25 -1.24
N ASN A 45 17.54 -1.61 -0.46
CA ASN A 45 17.54 -2.87 0.28
C ASN A 45 16.66 -2.72 1.52
N ILE A 46 15.55 -3.45 1.57
CA ILE A 46 14.62 -3.39 2.68
C ILE A 46 15.07 -4.36 3.78
N LYS A 47 15.08 -3.88 5.02
CA LYS A 47 15.30 -4.74 6.18
C LYS A 47 14.13 -5.72 6.35
N PHE A 48 14.46 -6.98 6.58
CA PHE A 48 13.48 -8.01 6.90
C PHE A 48 13.97 -8.85 8.06
N GLU A 49 13.02 -9.46 8.75
CA GLU A 49 13.23 -10.40 9.85
C GLU A 49 12.61 -11.74 9.44
N VAL A 50 13.35 -12.83 9.62
CA VAL A 50 12.77 -14.18 9.49
C VAL A 50 12.07 -14.49 10.81
N ILE A 51 10.77 -14.77 10.75
CA ILE A 51 9.96 -15.04 11.93
C ILE A 51 9.49 -16.49 11.96
N THR A 52 9.04 -16.94 13.13
CA THR A 52 8.51 -18.28 13.32
C THR A 52 7.01 -18.35 13.02
N TYR A 53 6.49 -19.56 12.81
CA TYR A 53 5.07 -19.82 12.63
C TYR A 53 4.22 -19.23 13.76
N ASN A 54 4.60 -19.48 15.01
CA ASN A 54 3.85 -19.02 16.20
C ASN A 54 3.91 -17.50 16.43
N SER A 55 4.85 -16.81 15.77
CA SER A 55 4.97 -15.35 15.84
C SER A 55 4.29 -14.64 14.68
N ALA A 56 3.74 -15.39 13.72
CA ALA A 56 3.05 -14.83 12.57
C ALA A 56 1.58 -14.46 12.91
N PRO A 57 0.97 -13.50 12.20
CA PRO A 57 -0.45 -13.20 12.34
C PRO A 57 -1.33 -14.41 12.07
N GLU A 58 -2.40 -14.58 12.84
CA GLU A 58 -3.29 -15.76 12.76
C GLU A 58 -3.87 -15.98 11.35
N ALA A 59 -4.19 -14.89 10.63
CA ALA A 59 -4.65 -14.96 9.25
C ALA A 59 -3.59 -15.55 8.30
N LEU A 60 -2.32 -15.20 8.47
CA LEU A 60 -1.23 -15.76 7.69
C LEU A 60 -1.00 -17.23 8.04
N ILE A 61 -1.08 -17.58 9.33
CA ILE A 61 -1.00 -18.96 9.82
C ILE A 61 -2.05 -19.85 9.11
N LYS A 62 -3.31 -19.41 9.08
CA LYS A 62 -4.39 -20.12 8.39
C LYS A 62 -4.13 -20.28 6.89
N ALA A 63 -3.61 -19.24 6.24
CA ALA A 63 -3.24 -19.31 4.83
C ALA A 63 -2.09 -20.31 4.59
N ILE A 64 -1.07 -20.33 5.44
CA ILE A 64 0.01 -21.33 5.37
C ILE A 64 -0.57 -22.74 5.51
N ASP A 65 -1.42 -22.98 6.50
CA ASP A 65 -2.01 -24.32 6.69
C ASP A 65 -2.86 -24.77 5.51
N THR A 66 -3.51 -23.84 4.82
CA THR A 66 -4.33 -24.09 3.63
C THR A 66 -3.49 -24.41 2.41
N TYR A 67 -2.36 -23.71 2.23
CA TYR A 67 -1.59 -23.70 0.98
C TYR A 67 -0.21 -24.35 1.06
N LYS A 68 0.21 -24.89 2.22
CA LYS A 68 1.57 -25.44 2.43
C LYS A 68 1.97 -26.58 1.49
N ASP A 69 1.01 -27.28 0.93
CA ASP A 69 1.21 -28.34 -0.07
C ASP A 69 1.41 -27.81 -1.50
N THR A 70 1.12 -26.53 -1.71
CA THR A 70 1.19 -25.85 -3.00
C THR A 70 2.39 -24.91 -3.04
N GLU A 71 3.15 -24.97 -4.12
CA GLU A 71 4.28 -24.05 -4.33
C GLU A 71 3.77 -22.65 -4.65
N GLY A 72 4.27 -21.66 -3.92
CA GLY A 72 3.87 -20.27 -4.11
C GLY A 72 4.13 -19.43 -2.87
N PHE A 73 3.48 -18.29 -2.76
CA PHE A 73 3.55 -17.45 -1.56
C PHE A 73 2.17 -16.91 -1.16
N VAL A 74 2.02 -16.61 0.12
CA VAL A 74 0.89 -15.85 0.68
C VAL A 74 1.44 -14.71 1.51
N TYR A 75 0.64 -13.66 1.72
CA TYR A 75 1.07 -12.55 2.56
C TYR A 75 -0.08 -11.94 3.34
N TYR A 76 0.30 -11.24 4.40
CA TYR A 76 -0.59 -10.49 5.27
C TYR A 76 0.04 -9.12 5.54
N LEU A 77 -0.72 -8.05 5.33
CA LEU A 77 -0.30 -6.70 5.67
C LEU A 77 -1.06 -6.26 6.92
N ASP A 78 -0.34 -6.01 8.01
CA ASP A 78 -0.91 -5.39 9.20
C ASP A 78 -1.13 -3.90 8.95
N SER A 79 -2.37 -3.48 8.76
CA SER A 79 -2.71 -2.08 8.52
C SER A 79 -2.42 -1.15 9.71
N THR A 80 -2.26 -1.69 10.91
CA THR A 80 -2.00 -0.89 12.13
C THR A 80 -0.53 -0.56 12.26
N SER A 81 0.33 -1.56 12.05
CA SER A 81 1.78 -1.43 12.19
C SER A 81 2.53 -1.25 10.86
N ASN A 82 1.81 -1.36 9.74
CA ASN A 82 2.33 -1.42 8.38
C ASN A 82 3.42 -2.50 8.16
N ASN A 83 3.38 -3.56 8.97
CA ASN A 83 4.26 -4.70 8.79
C ASN A 83 3.66 -5.64 7.73
N LEU A 84 4.44 -5.90 6.69
CA LEU A 84 4.16 -6.94 5.71
C LEU A 84 4.78 -8.25 6.19
N TYR A 85 3.95 -9.29 6.22
CA TYR A 85 4.34 -10.66 6.52
C TYR A 85 4.17 -11.50 5.26
N VAL A 86 5.20 -12.21 4.84
CA VAL A 86 5.16 -13.04 3.62
C VAL A 86 5.60 -14.45 3.98
N ALA A 87 4.81 -15.45 3.62
CA ALA A 87 5.17 -16.85 3.70
C ALA A 87 5.38 -17.43 2.30
N ILE A 88 6.51 -18.10 2.08
CA ILE A 88 6.91 -18.64 0.78
C ILE A 88 7.10 -20.14 0.95
N MET A 89 6.35 -20.92 0.17
CA MET A 89 6.21 -22.37 0.30
C MET A 89 6.77 -23.07 -0.94
N LEU A 90 7.48 -24.17 -0.71
CA LEU A 90 7.99 -25.04 -1.78
C LEU A 90 6.97 -26.09 -2.25
N GLY A 91 5.78 -26.11 -1.64
CA GLY A 91 4.79 -27.17 -1.78
C GLY A 91 5.26 -28.51 -1.21
N GLU A 92 4.53 -29.56 -1.55
CA GLU A 92 4.83 -30.92 -1.15
C GLU A 92 6.22 -31.36 -1.62
N LYS A 93 7.02 -31.92 -0.71
CA LYS A 93 8.30 -32.59 -1.01
C LYS A 93 8.28 -34.03 -0.53
N PRO A 94 8.73 -35.00 -1.36
CA PRO A 94 8.62 -36.42 -1.07
C PRO A 94 9.57 -36.89 0.05
N THR A 95 10.57 -36.09 0.40
CA THR A 95 11.55 -36.41 1.43
C THR A 95 11.86 -35.19 2.29
N GLY A 96 12.49 -35.42 3.45
CA GLY A 96 13.18 -34.37 4.19
C GLY A 96 14.41 -33.82 3.44
N GLY A 97 15.00 -32.75 3.97
CA GLY A 97 16.23 -32.13 3.46
C GLY A 97 16.02 -30.92 2.54
N TYR A 98 14.78 -30.63 2.15
CA TYR A 98 14.45 -29.40 1.41
C TYR A 98 14.30 -28.21 2.35
N ASN A 99 14.81 -27.06 1.95
CA ASN A 99 14.71 -25.80 2.70
C ASN A 99 14.60 -24.62 1.73
N ILE A 100 13.95 -23.55 2.19
CA ILE A 100 13.87 -22.27 1.50
C ILE A 100 14.26 -21.15 2.47
N LYS A 101 15.09 -20.22 2.00
CA LYS A 101 15.51 -19.05 2.77
C LYS A 101 15.37 -17.79 1.94
N VAL A 102 15.00 -16.69 2.57
CA VAL A 102 15.03 -15.36 1.94
C VAL A 102 16.47 -14.84 1.95
N ASP A 103 16.97 -14.47 0.77
CA ASP A 103 18.31 -13.92 0.56
C ASP A 103 18.31 -12.39 0.64
N SER A 104 17.34 -11.74 -0.01
CA SER A 104 17.17 -10.29 0.05
C SER A 104 15.74 -9.85 -0.25
N VAL A 105 15.38 -8.67 0.26
CA VAL A 105 14.17 -7.95 -0.11
C VAL A 105 14.59 -6.60 -0.65
N LYS A 106 14.15 -6.25 -1.86
CA LYS A 106 14.50 -4.99 -2.53
C LYS A 106 13.24 -4.27 -2.97
N ASP A 107 13.15 -2.98 -2.67
CA ASP A 107 12.12 -2.14 -3.29
C ASP A 107 12.60 -1.75 -4.69
N ALA A 108 11.79 -2.06 -5.69
CA ALA A 108 11.96 -1.53 -7.03
C ALA A 108 10.59 -1.14 -7.58
N ASP A 109 10.43 0.12 -7.96
CA ASP A 109 9.22 0.65 -8.57
C ASP A 109 7.95 0.45 -7.72
N GLY A 110 8.07 0.50 -6.38
CA GLY A 110 6.92 0.27 -5.48
C GLY A 110 6.49 -1.19 -5.49
N LYS A 111 7.45 -2.11 -5.63
CA LYS A 111 7.28 -3.56 -5.52
C LYS A 111 8.34 -4.14 -4.60
N ALA A 112 7.91 -4.91 -3.62
CA ALA A 112 8.77 -5.73 -2.77
C ALA A 112 9.25 -6.95 -3.57
N ASN A 113 10.50 -6.91 -4.05
CA ASN A 113 11.14 -8.01 -4.76
C ASN A 113 11.89 -8.88 -3.75
N ILE A 114 11.38 -10.07 -3.49
CA ILE A 114 11.94 -11.04 -2.56
C ILE A 114 12.73 -12.08 -3.36
N LEU A 115 14.03 -12.15 -3.09
CA LEU A 115 14.89 -13.19 -3.64
C LEU A 115 15.02 -14.32 -2.63
N VAL A 116 14.73 -15.56 -3.06
CA VAL A 116 14.86 -16.76 -2.24
C VAL A 116 15.96 -17.69 -2.75
N LYS A 117 16.50 -18.49 -1.83
CA LYS A 117 17.42 -19.59 -2.11
C LYS A 117 16.81 -20.88 -1.61
N GLU A 118 16.74 -21.84 -2.51
CA GLU A 118 16.29 -23.20 -2.24
C GLU A 118 17.53 -24.07 -1.98
N ALA A 119 17.43 -24.94 -0.98
CA ALA A 119 18.38 -26.02 -0.75
C ALA A 119 17.63 -27.34 -0.82
N GLY A 120 18.17 -28.27 -1.60
CA GLY A 120 17.69 -29.65 -1.63
C GLY A 120 18.54 -30.55 -0.74
N PRO A 121 18.09 -31.80 -0.52
CA PRO A 121 18.88 -32.79 0.19
C PRO A 121 20.24 -33.06 -0.46
N ASP A 122 21.24 -33.38 0.35
CA ASP A 122 22.56 -33.75 -0.15
C ASP A 122 22.50 -35.05 -0.96
N LYS A 123 23.18 -35.08 -2.11
CA LYS A 123 23.13 -36.20 -3.06
C LYS A 123 23.59 -37.55 -2.49
N ASN A 124 24.29 -37.53 -1.36
CA ASN A 124 24.89 -38.69 -0.71
C ASN A 124 24.28 -39.01 0.67
N GLU A 125 23.20 -38.33 1.06
CA GLU A 125 22.55 -38.53 2.37
C GLU A 125 21.36 -39.49 2.25
N LEU A 126 21.21 -40.39 3.23
CA LEU A 126 20.02 -41.23 3.33
C LEU A 126 18.82 -40.34 3.66
N LEU A 127 17.85 -40.27 2.74
CA LEU A 127 16.68 -39.41 2.91
C LEU A 127 15.55 -40.15 3.61
N ASN A 128 15.03 -39.55 4.67
CA ASN A 128 13.81 -40.01 5.30
C ASN A 128 12.63 -39.78 4.33
N GLN A 129 11.94 -40.87 3.98
CA GLN A 129 10.77 -40.88 3.10
C GLN A 129 9.53 -40.42 3.88
N MET A 130 9.52 -39.14 4.25
CA MET A 130 8.38 -38.48 4.88
C MET A 130 8.05 -37.24 4.06
N VAL A 131 6.78 -37.10 3.69
CA VAL A 131 6.29 -35.92 3.00
C VAL A 131 6.51 -34.69 3.89
N THR A 132 7.15 -33.66 3.35
CA THR A 132 7.41 -32.40 4.05
C THR A 132 6.87 -31.21 3.28
N TYR A 133 6.68 -30.10 3.99
CA TYR A 133 6.16 -28.84 3.45
C TYR A 133 7.08 -27.67 3.85
N PRO A 134 8.25 -27.52 3.21
CA PRO A 134 9.20 -26.48 3.58
C PRO A 134 8.65 -25.10 3.22
N TYR A 135 8.72 -24.16 4.16
CA TYR A 135 8.39 -22.77 3.95
C TYR A 135 9.28 -21.85 4.79
N THR A 136 9.30 -20.56 4.45
CA THR A 136 9.91 -19.49 5.25
C THR A 136 8.92 -18.36 5.43
N ILE A 137 8.95 -17.70 6.59
CA ILE A 137 8.11 -16.54 6.88
C ILE A 137 9.02 -15.36 7.17
N ILE A 138 8.79 -14.25 6.48
CA ILE A 138 9.45 -12.99 6.76
C ILE A 138 8.46 -11.93 7.22
N LYS A 139 8.95 -11.02 8.05
CA LYS A 139 8.34 -9.75 8.39
C LYS A 139 9.22 -8.63 7.84
N THR A 140 8.61 -7.66 7.18
CA THR A 140 9.29 -6.51 6.61
C THR A 140 8.37 -5.29 6.60
N GLN A 141 8.92 -4.11 6.34
CA GLN A 141 8.16 -2.89 6.15
C GLN A 141 8.40 -2.39 4.74
N VAL A 142 7.33 -2.30 3.96
CA VAL A 142 7.39 -1.93 2.54
C VAL A 142 6.49 -0.74 2.26
N SER A 143 6.87 0.07 1.28
CA SER A 143 6.07 1.21 0.83
C SER A 143 4.85 0.81 -0.02
N SER A 144 4.77 -0.45 -0.45
CA SER A 144 3.66 -1.01 -1.23
C SER A 144 3.57 -2.54 -1.05
N PRO A 145 2.36 -3.13 -1.00
CA PRO A 145 2.17 -4.58 -0.89
C PRO A 145 2.32 -5.33 -2.22
N ASN A 146 2.78 -4.68 -3.30
CA ASN A 146 3.05 -5.38 -4.55
C ASN A 146 4.28 -6.28 -4.38
N ILE A 147 4.08 -7.59 -4.25
CA ILE A 147 5.16 -8.54 -3.97
C ILE A 147 5.51 -9.33 -5.22
N SER A 148 6.80 -9.48 -5.48
CA SER A 148 7.33 -10.45 -6.44
C SER A 148 8.33 -11.34 -5.74
N VAL A 149 8.12 -12.65 -5.80
CA VAL A 149 9.04 -13.63 -5.20
C VAL A 149 9.72 -14.40 -6.32
N LYS A 150 11.06 -14.45 -6.30
CA LYS A 150 11.87 -15.17 -7.29
C LYS A 150 13.04 -15.90 -6.63
N ASN A 151 13.52 -16.97 -7.25
CA ASN A 151 14.78 -17.58 -6.85
C ASN A 151 15.98 -17.07 -7.68
N SER A 152 17.19 -17.54 -7.37
CA SER A 152 18.43 -17.18 -8.07
C SER A 152 18.50 -17.62 -9.54
N SER A 153 17.69 -18.60 -9.97
CA SER A 153 17.59 -18.99 -11.38
C SER A 153 16.57 -18.14 -12.16
N GLY A 154 15.81 -17.28 -11.48
CA GLY A 154 14.78 -16.43 -12.08
C GLY A 154 13.39 -17.06 -12.10
N LYS A 155 13.19 -18.25 -11.51
CA LYS A 155 11.86 -18.83 -11.30
C LYS A 155 11.02 -17.90 -10.44
N VAL A 156 9.78 -17.66 -10.85
CA VAL A 156 8.81 -16.84 -10.11
C VAL A 156 7.91 -17.76 -9.29
N TYR A 157 7.61 -17.37 -8.05
CA TYR A 157 6.59 -18.02 -7.24
C TYR A 157 5.29 -17.26 -7.37
N ASP A 158 4.20 -17.98 -7.60
CA ASP A 158 2.88 -17.39 -7.75
C ASP A 158 2.25 -17.06 -6.39
N LEU A 159 1.46 -15.99 -6.37
CA LEU A 159 0.62 -15.64 -5.23
C LEU A 159 -0.52 -16.66 -5.14
N LEU A 160 -0.62 -17.35 -4.02
CA LEU A 160 -1.67 -18.31 -3.76
C LEU A 160 -2.91 -17.58 -3.23
N SER A 161 -4.04 -17.85 -3.87
CA SER A 161 -5.33 -17.21 -3.62
C SER A 161 -6.44 -18.16 -4.01
N ASP A 162 -7.62 -17.98 -3.41
CA ASP A 162 -8.83 -18.65 -3.87
C ASP A 162 -9.12 -18.12 -5.28
N LYS A 163 -9.04 -18.99 -6.30
CA LYS A 163 -9.13 -18.66 -7.73
C LYS A 163 -10.53 -18.17 -8.21
N LYS A 164 -11.28 -17.46 -7.37
CA LYS A 164 -12.58 -16.89 -7.75
C LYS A 164 -12.47 -15.37 -7.88
N ASP A 165 -12.55 -14.96 -9.15
CA ASP A 165 -12.70 -13.61 -9.72
C ASP A 165 -11.49 -12.65 -9.84
N ASP A 166 -11.23 -12.33 -11.11
CA ASP A 166 -10.91 -11.01 -11.69
C ASP A 166 -9.77 -10.13 -11.16
N GLY A 167 -8.59 -10.70 -10.88
CA GLY A 167 -7.36 -9.89 -10.87
C GLY A 167 -7.26 -8.88 -9.73
N ASN A 168 -8.08 -9.04 -8.69
CA ASN A 168 -7.88 -8.33 -7.44
C ASN A 168 -6.72 -8.98 -6.66
N LEU A 169 -5.65 -8.21 -6.58
CA LEU A 169 -4.44 -8.45 -5.82
C LEU A 169 -4.79 -8.94 -4.40
N ILE A 170 -4.06 -9.97 -3.91
CA ILE A 170 -3.71 -10.34 -2.52
C ILE A 170 -3.63 -9.25 -1.45
N ILE A 171 -4.11 -8.01 -1.60
CA ILE A 171 -3.89 -7.02 -0.56
C ILE A 171 -4.60 -7.55 0.68
N GLY A 172 -3.86 -7.90 1.72
CA GLY A 172 -4.43 -8.28 3.02
C GLY A 172 -5.30 -7.19 3.64
N SER A 173 -5.58 -6.10 2.91
CA SER A 173 -6.62 -5.13 3.15
C SER A 173 -7.23 -4.55 1.86
N SER A 174 -8.55 -4.43 1.81
CA SER A 174 -9.31 -3.75 0.76
C SER A 174 -10.09 -2.57 1.37
N PHE A 175 -10.81 -1.81 0.54
CA PHE A 175 -11.78 -0.84 1.05
C PHE A 175 -13.05 -0.78 0.23
N VAL A 176 -14.13 -0.33 0.87
CA VAL A 176 -15.41 -0.01 0.25
C VAL A 176 -15.82 1.42 0.60
N LEU A 177 -16.49 2.08 -0.34
CA LEU A 177 -17.22 3.32 -0.09
C LEU A 177 -18.71 2.99 -0.12
N GLY A 178 -19.45 3.45 0.88
CA GLY A 178 -20.88 3.17 0.95
C GLY A 178 -21.58 3.91 2.07
N GLN A 179 -22.85 3.59 2.27
CA GLN A 179 -23.67 4.13 3.35
C GLN A 179 -23.75 3.13 4.49
N LEU A 180 -23.51 3.60 5.71
CA LEU A 180 -23.74 2.81 6.91
C LEU A 180 -25.24 2.57 7.10
N LYS A 181 -25.72 1.34 6.93
CA LYS A 181 -27.14 0.98 7.06
C LYS A 181 -27.53 0.54 8.45
N ASP A 182 -26.65 -0.21 9.09
CA ASP A 182 -26.94 -0.78 10.41
C ASP A 182 -25.67 -1.03 11.23
N ILE A 183 -25.85 -1.12 12.55
CA ILE A 183 -24.82 -1.50 13.51
C ILE A 183 -25.41 -2.54 14.46
N TYR A 184 -24.85 -3.75 14.45
CA TYR A 184 -25.23 -4.83 15.37
C TYR A 184 -24.14 -5.02 16.43
N THR A 185 -24.51 -5.30 17.67
CA THR A 185 -23.54 -5.54 18.74
C THR A 185 -23.83 -6.88 19.42
N THR A 186 -22.81 -7.73 19.50
CA THR A 186 -22.81 -8.96 20.30
C THR A 186 -21.84 -8.80 21.49
N ASN A 187 -21.66 -9.84 22.30
CA ASN A 187 -20.70 -9.79 23.39
C ASN A 187 -19.27 -9.56 22.91
N ASP A 188 -18.88 -10.18 21.80
CA ASP A 188 -17.50 -10.20 21.32
C ASP A 188 -17.24 -9.18 20.20
N PHE A 189 -18.26 -8.85 19.40
CA PHE A 189 -18.09 -8.07 18.18
C PHE A 189 -19.13 -6.98 18.00
N ILE A 190 -18.74 -5.93 17.28
CA ILE A 190 -19.62 -4.92 16.70
C ILE A 190 -19.57 -5.12 15.18
N PHE A 191 -20.72 -5.36 14.57
CA PHE A 191 -20.89 -5.51 13.13
C PHE A 191 -21.43 -4.22 12.51
N LEU A 192 -20.99 -3.91 11.30
CA LEU A 192 -21.42 -2.75 10.52
C LEU A 192 -21.87 -3.22 9.14
N GLU A 193 -23.09 -2.86 8.74
CA GLU A 193 -23.59 -3.09 7.39
C GLU A 193 -23.36 -1.86 6.52
N ILE A 194 -22.58 -2.01 5.46
CA ILE A 194 -22.27 -0.93 4.52
C ILE A 194 -22.87 -1.29 3.17
N GLN A 195 -23.74 -0.43 2.67
CA GLN A 195 -24.37 -0.59 1.37
C GLN A 195 -23.65 0.25 0.31
N ASN A 196 -23.23 -0.38 -0.78
CA ASN A 196 -22.61 0.29 -1.92
C ASN A 196 -23.66 1.02 -2.79
N GLY A 197 -23.19 1.73 -3.82
CA GLY A 197 -24.07 2.46 -4.75
C GLY A 197 -25.02 1.58 -5.58
N ASN A 198 -24.77 0.26 -5.65
CA ASN A 198 -25.61 -0.72 -6.34
C ASN A 198 -26.65 -1.37 -5.42
N ASN A 199 -26.81 -0.85 -4.19
CA ASN A 199 -27.65 -1.41 -3.13
C ASN A 199 -27.21 -2.77 -2.58
N GLU A 200 -25.98 -3.22 -2.87
CA GLU A 200 -25.41 -4.42 -2.28
C GLU A 200 -24.80 -4.10 -0.92
N SER A 201 -25.14 -4.90 0.09
CA SER A 201 -24.61 -4.75 1.45
C SER A 201 -23.45 -5.70 1.69
N GLU A 202 -22.40 -5.17 2.29
CA GLU A 202 -21.28 -5.94 2.83
C GLU A 202 -21.22 -5.75 4.35
N LEU A 203 -20.96 -6.82 5.09
CA LEU A 203 -20.81 -6.76 6.55
C LEU A 203 -19.34 -6.66 6.92
N PHE A 204 -19.09 -5.88 7.95
CA PHE A 204 -17.78 -5.76 8.57
C PHE A 204 -17.87 -5.90 10.07
N TYR A 205 -16.80 -6.29 10.74
CA TYR A 205 -16.80 -6.43 12.19
C TYR A 205 -15.53 -5.92 12.86
N VAL A 206 -15.68 -5.50 14.11
CA VAL A 206 -14.60 -5.14 15.03
C VAL A 206 -14.85 -5.77 16.39
N ASN A 207 -13.81 -5.86 17.23
CA ASN A 207 -14.00 -6.31 18.61
C ASN A 207 -14.88 -5.32 19.39
N ASN A 208 -15.77 -5.85 20.23
CA ASN A 208 -16.61 -5.06 21.12
C ASN A 208 -15.81 -4.54 22.33
N ASN A 209 -14.97 -3.53 22.10
CA ASN A 209 -14.14 -2.89 23.12
C ASN A 209 -14.34 -1.36 23.13
N ASP A 210 -13.83 -0.70 24.18
CA ASP A 210 -14.02 0.75 24.36
C ASP A 210 -13.34 1.59 23.27
N GLU A 211 -12.23 1.10 22.71
CA GLU A 211 -11.53 1.75 21.61
C GLU A 211 -12.45 1.88 20.38
N TRP A 212 -13.06 0.76 19.95
CA TRP A 212 -13.97 0.73 18.82
C TRP A 212 -15.27 1.46 19.11
N LYS A 213 -15.86 1.29 20.30
CA LYS A 213 -17.05 2.08 20.70
C LYS A 213 -16.79 3.57 20.58
N ASN A 214 -15.62 4.05 21.02
CA ASN A 214 -15.26 5.46 20.92
C ASN A 214 -15.02 5.92 19.47
N LYS A 215 -14.44 5.08 18.61
CA LYS A 215 -14.28 5.36 17.17
C LYS A 215 -15.63 5.44 16.44
N LEU A 216 -16.60 4.59 16.82
CA LEU A 216 -17.89 4.47 16.15
C LEU A 216 -18.96 5.43 16.70
N LYS A 217 -18.77 6.03 17.88
CA LYS A 217 -19.79 6.83 18.59
C LYS A 217 -20.44 7.97 17.80
N ASN A 218 -19.73 8.53 16.82
CA ASN A 218 -20.18 9.69 16.03
C ASN A 218 -20.82 9.28 14.70
N LEU A 219 -20.84 7.99 14.37
CA LEU A 219 -21.45 7.50 13.15
C LEU A 219 -22.97 7.57 13.26
N LYS A 220 -23.62 8.01 12.19
CA LYS A 220 -25.08 8.03 12.06
C LYS A 220 -25.48 7.11 10.93
N LEU A 221 -26.61 6.41 11.09
CA LEU A 221 -27.17 5.62 9.99
C LEU A 221 -27.40 6.51 8.76
N ASN A 222 -27.19 5.92 7.60
CA ASN A 222 -27.17 6.52 6.26
C ASN A 222 -26.07 7.55 6.00
N SER A 223 -25.09 7.69 6.90
CA SER A 223 -23.88 8.47 6.59
C SER A 223 -23.03 7.73 5.56
N ASN A 224 -22.49 8.47 4.59
CA ASN A 224 -21.43 7.94 3.74
C ASN A 224 -20.22 7.65 4.61
N VAL A 225 -19.54 6.53 4.34
CA VAL A 225 -18.33 6.11 5.02
C VAL A 225 -17.37 5.46 4.04
N SER A 226 -16.09 5.57 4.34
CA SER A 226 -15.05 4.73 3.76
C SER A 226 -14.63 3.70 4.79
N VAL A 227 -14.69 2.42 4.41
CA VAL A 227 -14.31 1.31 5.28
C VAL A 227 -13.11 0.59 4.68
N GLN A 228 -12.01 0.55 5.43
CA GLN A 228 -10.87 -0.33 5.16
C GLN A 228 -11.02 -1.59 6.00
N TYR A 229 -10.77 -2.74 5.39
CA TYR A 229 -10.96 -4.05 6.01
C TYR A 229 -9.88 -5.01 5.55
N ALA A 230 -9.57 -6.04 6.36
CA ALA A 230 -8.60 -7.05 5.98
C ALA A 230 -9.24 -8.13 5.08
N LEU A 231 -8.54 -8.54 4.02
CA LEU A 231 -8.92 -9.70 3.22
C LEU A 231 -8.43 -10.97 3.94
N GLY A 232 -9.36 -11.82 4.36
CA GLY A 232 -9.10 -13.04 5.14
C GLY A 232 -10.40 -13.83 5.35
N THR A 233 -10.35 -14.91 6.15
CA THR A 233 -11.56 -15.69 6.46
C THR A 233 -12.59 -14.82 7.18
N PRO A 234 -13.76 -14.55 6.58
CA PRO A 234 -14.78 -13.72 7.21
C PRO A 234 -15.40 -14.43 8.41
N GLN A 235 -15.81 -13.65 9.41
CA GLN A 235 -16.62 -14.15 10.52
C GLN A 235 -18.06 -14.35 10.04
N LYS A 236 -18.70 -15.46 10.42
CA LYS A 236 -20.13 -15.64 10.15
C LYS A 236 -20.97 -14.90 11.18
N TYR A 237 -21.94 -14.12 10.71
CA TYR A 237 -22.98 -13.51 11.52
C TYR A 237 -24.30 -13.59 10.76
N ASP A 238 -25.32 -14.21 11.37
CA ASP A 238 -26.66 -14.39 10.77
C ASP A 238 -26.59 -14.92 9.33
N GLU A 239 -25.82 -16.00 9.14
CA GLU A 239 -25.53 -16.64 7.84
C GLU A 239 -24.77 -15.79 6.81
N LYS A 240 -24.56 -14.50 7.08
CA LYS A 240 -23.77 -13.58 6.25
C LYS A 240 -22.28 -13.61 6.64
N SER A 241 -21.43 -13.31 5.67
CA SER A 241 -19.97 -13.20 5.86
C SER A 241 -19.60 -11.76 6.21
N ALA A 242 -18.89 -11.57 7.32
CA ALA A 242 -18.41 -10.26 7.77
C ALA A 242 -16.88 -10.19 7.74
N PHE A 243 -16.33 -9.14 7.13
CA PHE A 243 -14.89 -8.93 7.06
C PHE A 243 -14.35 -8.12 8.24
N PRO A 244 -13.14 -8.42 8.75
CA PRO A 244 -12.54 -7.66 9.84
C PRO A 244 -12.25 -6.22 9.40
N LEU A 245 -12.90 -5.26 10.03
CA LEU A 245 -12.72 -3.83 9.78
C LEU A 245 -11.45 -3.35 10.48
N SER A 246 -10.59 -2.68 9.73
CA SER A 246 -9.38 -2.05 10.27
C SER A 246 -9.54 -0.55 10.47
N LYS A 247 -10.31 0.09 9.59
CA LYS A 247 -10.56 1.53 9.66
C LYS A 247 -11.92 1.90 9.09
N ILE A 248 -12.52 2.93 9.68
CA ILE A 248 -13.70 3.59 9.15
C ILE A 248 -13.50 5.09 9.21
N ASN A 249 -13.82 5.77 8.11
CA ASN A 249 -13.67 7.21 7.98
C ASN A 249 -14.99 7.83 7.52
N LEU A 250 -15.38 8.93 8.17
CA LEU A 250 -16.40 9.82 7.65
C LEU A 250 -15.79 10.72 6.55
N PRO A 251 -16.61 11.19 5.59
CA PRO A 251 -16.20 12.22 4.66
C PRO A 251 -15.68 13.44 5.40
N VAL A 252 -14.66 14.08 4.83
CA VAL A 252 -14.23 15.40 5.30
C VAL A 252 -15.29 16.44 4.96
N ASP A 253 -15.27 17.58 5.66
CA ASP A 253 -16.08 18.72 5.26
C ASP A 253 -15.66 19.14 3.84
N ILE A 254 -16.60 19.09 2.89
CA ILE A 254 -16.37 19.42 1.48
C ILE A 254 -15.81 20.84 1.27
N ASN A 255 -16.02 21.74 2.24
CA ASN A 255 -15.44 23.08 2.20
C ASN A 255 -13.91 23.06 2.24
N CYS A 256 -13.27 22.02 2.80
CA CYS A 256 -11.81 21.90 2.80
C CYS A 256 -11.21 21.83 1.38
N LEU A 257 -11.99 21.35 0.39
CA LEU A 257 -11.60 21.31 -1.03
C LEU A 257 -11.45 22.71 -1.62
N LYS A 258 -12.03 23.74 -0.99
CA LYS A 258 -12.00 25.15 -1.43
C LYS A 258 -11.40 26.09 -0.39
N ASP A 259 -11.07 25.60 0.80
CA ASP A 259 -10.49 26.40 1.87
C ASP A 259 -9.14 26.99 1.42
N LYS A 260 -8.98 28.30 1.64
CA LYS A 260 -7.83 29.11 1.27
C LYS A 260 -6.67 29.01 2.26
N ASN A 261 -6.89 28.40 3.42
CA ASN A 261 -5.83 28.14 4.40
C ASN A 261 -4.84 27.05 3.93
N TRP A 262 -5.26 26.22 2.97
CA TRP A 262 -4.39 25.26 2.31
C TRP A 262 -3.46 25.96 1.33
N GLN A 263 -2.20 25.54 1.32
CA GLN A 263 -1.28 25.86 0.25
C GLN A 263 -1.49 24.87 -0.91
N ASP A 264 -2.01 25.38 -2.03
CA ASP A 264 -2.19 24.58 -3.24
C ASP A 264 -0.84 24.23 -3.89
N LEU A 265 -0.66 22.95 -4.16
CA LEU A 265 0.42 22.41 -5.00
C LEU A 265 -0.03 22.34 -6.46
N LYS A 266 0.93 22.11 -7.36
CA LYS A 266 0.66 21.92 -8.78
C LYS A 266 -0.40 20.82 -8.98
N SER A 267 -1.46 21.13 -9.72
CA SER A 267 -2.46 20.14 -10.10
C SER A 267 -2.01 19.30 -11.30
N TYR A 268 -2.51 18.06 -11.37
CA TYR A 268 -2.19 17.12 -12.45
C TYR A 268 -3.46 16.65 -13.18
N SER A 269 -3.37 16.51 -14.49
CA SER A 269 -4.38 15.83 -15.31
C SER A 269 -3.74 14.62 -16.01
N ASN A 270 -4.55 13.77 -16.62
CA ASN A 270 -4.09 12.55 -17.31
C ASN A 270 -3.29 11.60 -16.39
N VAL A 271 -3.73 11.46 -15.14
CA VAL A 271 -3.10 10.56 -14.18
C VAL A 271 -3.67 9.15 -14.36
N ILE A 272 -2.79 8.15 -14.39
CA ILE A 272 -3.19 6.74 -14.45
C ILE A 272 -3.85 6.28 -13.14
N SER A 273 -4.81 5.36 -13.21
CA SER A 273 -5.64 4.94 -12.08
C SER A 273 -4.86 4.28 -10.92
N ASN A 274 -3.70 3.68 -11.18
CA ASN A 274 -2.85 3.07 -10.15
C ASN A 274 -1.69 3.98 -9.69
N LYS A 275 -1.78 5.30 -9.95
CA LYS A 275 -0.71 6.25 -9.63
C LYS A 275 -0.37 6.23 -8.14
N GLN A 276 0.90 5.99 -7.86
CA GLN A 276 1.50 6.24 -6.55
C GLN A 276 2.15 7.63 -6.54
N TRP A 277 2.03 8.31 -5.40
CA TRP A 277 2.57 9.65 -5.22
C TRP A 277 3.78 9.61 -4.29
N LYS A 278 4.83 10.33 -4.66
CA LYS A 278 5.97 10.62 -3.79
C LYS A 278 6.06 12.13 -3.60
N VAL A 279 6.02 12.57 -2.35
CA VAL A 279 6.07 13.99 -1.99
C VAL A 279 7.36 14.25 -1.23
N TYR A 280 8.08 15.29 -1.66
CA TYR A 280 9.40 15.64 -1.12
C TYR A 280 9.31 16.88 -0.23
N PHE A 281 10.03 16.83 0.88
CA PHE A 281 10.18 17.90 1.85
C PHE A 281 11.65 18.34 1.88
N ASN A 282 11.88 19.62 2.15
CA ASN A 282 13.22 20.17 2.29
C ASN A 282 13.88 19.83 3.64
N GLN A 283 13.11 19.27 4.57
CA GLN A 283 13.54 18.90 5.91
C GLN A 283 13.15 17.47 6.26
N GLN A 284 13.84 16.91 7.25
CA GLN A 284 13.48 15.60 7.78
C GLN A 284 12.20 15.69 8.60
N LEU A 285 11.34 14.69 8.45
CA LEU A 285 10.05 14.60 9.13
C LEU A 285 10.13 13.68 10.34
N LYS A 286 9.27 13.95 11.30
CA LYS A 286 8.99 13.03 12.41
C LYS A 286 8.14 11.87 11.91
N GLU A 287 8.58 10.65 12.16
CA GLU A 287 7.93 9.42 11.70
C GLU A 287 6.49 9.32 12.23
N GLU A 288 6.27 9.62 13.50
CA GLU A 288 4.95 9.59 14.14
C GLU A 288 3.96 10.61 13.56
N SER A 289 4.46 11.66 12.91
CA SER A 289 3.63 12.69 12.28
C SER A 289 3.14 12.31 10.89
N VAL A 290 3.78 11.32 10.24
CA VAL A 290 3.45 10.84 8.91
C VAL A 290 2.54 9.63 9.04
N ASN A 291 1.24 9.89 8.99
CA ASN A 291 0.20 8.87 9.10
C ASN A 291 -1.02 9.28 8.28
N ASP A 292 -1.97 8.36 8.14
CA ASP A 292 -3.17 8.50 7.34
C ASP A 292 -4.22 9.50 7.88
N SER A 293 -4.02 10.03 9.09
CA SER A 293 -4.84 11.10 9.67
C SER A 293 -4.30 12.49 9.32
N ASN A 294 -2.99 12.57 9.03
CA ASN A 294 -2.30 13.80 8.66
C ASN A 294 -2.01 13.89 7.16
N VAL A 295 -2.02 12.76 6.45
CA VAL A 295 -1.86 12.66 5.00
C VAL A 295 -2.94 11.74 4.46
N TYR A 296 -3.84 12.26 3.63
CA TYR A 296 -4.97 11.48 3.13
C TYR A 296 -5.39 11.93 1.74
N VAL A 297 -6.15 11.07 1.05
CA VAL A 297 -6.72 11.35 -0.26
C VAL A 297 -8.24 11.41 -0.14
N THR A 298 -8.89 12.32 -0.86
CA THR A 298 -10.35 12.34 -0.98
C THR A 298 -10.80 12.36 -2.43
N ASP A 299 -12.01 11.89 -2.70
CA ASP A 299 -12.71 12.22 -3.93
C ASP A 299 -13.27 13.66 -3.88
N SER A 300 -14.00 14.05 -4.91
CA SER A 300 -14.63 15.37 -5.03
C SER A 300 -15.84 15.58 -4.11
N ASN A 301 -16.37 14.53 -3.51
CA ASN A 301 -17.45 14.58 -2.52
C ASN A 301 -16.91 14.66 -1.09
N GLY A 302 -15.59 14.61 -0.90
CA GLY A 302 -14.94 14.59 0.40
C GLY A 302 -14.87 13.20 1.03
N ASN A 303 -15.26 12.13 0.31
CA ASN A 303 -15.08 10.77 0.81
C ASN A 303 -13.58 10.47 0.85
N ILE A 304 -13.10 9.99 2.00
CA ILE A 304 -11.70 9.57 2.13
C ILE A 304 -11.48 8.31 1.29
N ILE A 305 -10.46 8.35 0.45
CA ILE A 305 -9.96 7.20 -0.30
C ILE A 305 -8.81 6.60 0.50
N PRO A 306 -8.96 5.36 1.02
CA PRO A 306 -7.90 4.71 1.77
C PRO A 306 -6.63 4.58 0.93
N THR A 307 -5.52 5.01 1.51
CA THR A 307 -4.18 4.91 0.94
C THR A 307 -3.19 4.50 2.03
N ALA A 308 -2.18 3.72 1.66
CA ALA A 308 -1.02 3.47 2.50
C ALA A 308 -0.07 4.69 2.43
N VAL A 309 0.34 5.19 3.59
CA VAL A 309 1.22 6.37 3.71
C VAL A 309 2.49 5.96 4.46
N HIS A 310 3.66 6.21 3.87
CA HIS A 310 4.94 5.87 4.48
C HIS A 310 5.93 7.01 4.40
N LEU A 311 6.68 7.21 5.49
CA LEU A 311 7.92 7.95 5.47
C LEU A 311 9.01 7.07 4.84
N LEU A 312 9.71 7.59 3.83
CA LEU A 312 10.78 6.85 3.16
C LEU A 312 12.11 6.94 3.92
N GLU A 313 13.08 6.11 3.55
CA GLU A 313 14.36 5.98 4.26
C GLU A 313 15.15 7.30 4.37
N ASP A 314 15.00 8.20 3.38
CA ASP A 314 15.61 9.52 3.39
C ASP A 314 15.06 10.45 4.49
N LYS A 315 13.96 10.06 5.13
CA LYS A 315 13.17 10.81 6.12
C LYS A 315 12.67 12.16 5.63
N LYS A 316 12.79 12.46 4.34
CA LYS A 316 12.42 13.72 3.69
C LYS A 316 11.36 13.52 2.63
N SER A 317 10.97 12.29 2.36
CA SER A 317 9.99 11.94 1.35
C SER A 317 8.91 11.06 1.95
N ILE A 318 7.68 11.23 1.50
CA ILE A 318 6.58 10.32 1.83
C ILE A 318 6.05 9.66 0.54
N SER A 319 5.63 8.40 0.65
CA SER A 319 4.86 7.72 -0.40
C SER A 319 3.39 7.63 -0.01
N ILE A 320 2.50 7.79 -0.99
CA ILE A 320 1.05 7.63 -0.86
C ILE A 320 0.60 6.65 -1.95
N THR A 321 0.12 5.49 -1.52
CA THR A 321 -0.22 4.36 -2.40
C THR A 321 -1.69 3.99 -2.21
N PRO A 322 -2.54 4.05 -3.25
CA PRO A 322 -3.94 3.67 -3.10
C PRO A 322 -4.10 2.15 -2.93
N TYR A 323 -5.03 1.73 -2.07
CA TYR A 323 -5.34 0.30 -1.87
C TYR A 323 -6.14 -0.30 -3.04
N LYS A 324 -6.82 0.52 -3.84
CA LYS A 324 -7.48 0.13 -5.10
C LYS A 324 -7.21 1.18 -6.16
N PRO A 325 -7.19 0.83 -7.46
CA PRO A 325 -7.10 1.84 -8.51
C PRO A 325 -8.17 2.93 -8.33
N TYR A 326 -7.77 4.18 -8.53
CA TYR A 326 -8.70 5.30 -8.59
C TYR A 326 -9.67 5.14 -9.76
N GLU A 327 -10.87 5.69 -9.63
CA GLU A 327 -11.91 5.60 -10.65
C GLU A 327 -11.59 6.51 -11.85
N LEU A 328 -11.81 5.98 -13.05
CA LEU A 328 -11.55 6.69 -14.31
C LEU A 328 -12.46 7.92 -14.45
N GLY A 329 -11.89 9.03 -14.91
CA GLY A 329 -12.60 10.30 -15.13
C GLY A 329 -12.82 11.14 -13.86
N GLN A 330 -12.55 10.60 -12.68
CA GLN A 330 -12.77 11.29 -11.40
C GLN A 330 -11.63 12.23 -11.01
N ASN A 331 -11.96 13.22 -10.17
CA ASN A 331 -11.00 14.13 -9.55
C ASN A 331 -10.80 13.77 -8.08
N TYR A 332 -9.55 13.80 -7.65
CA TYR A 332 -9.11 13.48 -6.30
C TYR A 332 -8.18 14.55 -5.75
N TYR A 333 -8.09 14.60 -4.42
CA TYR A 333 -7.31 15.59 -3.70
C TYR A 333 -6.41 14.91 -2.68
N ILE A 334 -5.11 15.19 -2.71
CA ILE A 334 -4.20 14.84 -1.62
C ILE A 334 -4.16 16.00 -0.63
N PHE A 335 -4.32 15.69 0.64
CA PHE A 335 -4.16 16.61 1.76
C PHE A 335 -2.97 16.20 2.62
N ILE A 336 -2.12 17.16 2.95
CA ILE A 336 -1.01 17.01 3.91
C ILE A 336 -1.21 18.10 4.96
N THR A 337 -1.77 17.74 6.11
CA THR A 337 -2.11 18.68 7.18
C THR A 337 -0.87 19.36 7.76
N ASN A 338 -1.08 20.49 8.45
CA ASN A 338 -0.04 21.18 9.23
C ASN A 338 0.45 20.40 10.47
N LYS A 339 -0.06 19.19 10.72
CA LYS A 339 0.39 18.30 11.79
C LYS A 339 1.54 17.40 11.36
N VAL A 340 1.84 17.31 10.06
CA VAL A 340 3.10 16.76 9.58
C VAL A 340 4.20 17.77 9.92
N ASN A 341 5.17 17.35 10.74
CA ASN A 341 6.13 18.28 11.34
C ASN A 341 7.57 17.84 11.09
N GLY A 342 8.47 18.83 11.03
CA GLY A 342 9.91 18.58 10.97
C GLY A 342 10.45 17.99 12.27
N THR A 343 11.59 17.29 12.19
CA THR A 343 12.33 16.82 13.37
C THR A 343 12.81 17.96 14.27
N ASP A 344 12.93 19.17 13.72
CA ASP A 344 13.23 20.42 14.41
C ASP A 344 12.01 21.08 15.09
N ASN A 345 10.86 20.41 15.11
CA ASN A 345 9.57 20.93 15.55
C ASN A 345 9.02 22.11 14.74
N SER A 346 9.55 22.34 13.54
CA SER A 346 8.96 23.33 12.63
C SER A 346 7.57 22.86 12.20
N VAL A 347 6.62 23.78 12.29
CA VAL A 347 5.25 23.56 11.84
C VAL A 347 5.18 23.84 10.36
N LEU A 348 4.75 22.84 9.58
CA LEU A 348 4.51 23.00 8.16
C LEU A 348 3.15 23.67 7.91
N LYS A 349 3.00 24.31 6.75
CA LYS A 349 1.68 24.67 6.26
C LYS A 349 0.92 23.41 5.85
N GLY A 350 -0.41 23.47 5.87
CA GLY A 350 -1.21 22.43 5.22
C GLY A 350 -1.09 22.56 3.71
N PHE A 351 -0.87 21.45 3.00
CA PHE A 351 -0.83 21.40 1.54
C PHE A 351 -2.02 20.64 0.95
N ARG A 352 -2.49 21.09 -0.21
CA ARG A 352 -3.53 20.43 -1.00
C ARG A 352 -3.05 20.26 -2.43
N MET A 353 -3.35 19.12 -3.06
CA MET A 353 -3.02 18.86 -4.45
C MET A 353 -4.19 18.18 -5.16
N ASN A 354 -4.68 18.77 -6.25
CA ASN A 354 -5.72 18.17 -7.09
C ASN A 354 -5.09 17.31 -8.20
N PHE A 355 -5.70 16.16 -8.51
CA PHE A 355 -5.36 15.37 -9.67
C PHE A 355 -6.59 14.69 -10.31
N GLN A 356 -6.58 14.60 -11.65
CA GLN A 356 -7.63 13.95 -12.43
C GLN A 356 -7.14 12.64 -13.05
N ILE A 357 -7.93 11.58 -12.89
CA ILE A 357 -7.68 10.29 -13.51
C ILE A 357 -8.23 10.28 -14.93
N MET A 358 -7.39 9.98 -15.92
CA MET A 358 -7.83 9.76 -17.30
C MET A 358 -7.01 8.63 -17.92
N ASP A 359 -7.57 7.98 -18.94
CA ASP A 359 -6.87 6.91 -19.64
C ASP A 359 -5.63 7.48 -20.31
N SER A 360 -4.48 6.91 -19.98
CA SER A 360 -3.24 7.17 -20.71
C SER A 360 -3.26 6.33 -21.98
N PHE A 361 -3.84 6.84 -23.05
CA PHE A 361 -3.52 6.33 -24.38
C PHE A 361 -2.07 6.72 -24.67
N ILE A 362 -1.14 5.77 -24.54
CA ILE A 362 0.15 5.88 -25.22
C ILE A 362 -0.15 5.65 -26.69
N ILE A 363 -0.30 6.73 -27.45
CA ILE A 363 -0.22 6.67 -28.91
C ILE A 363 1.23 6.25 -29.21
N LYS A 364 1.40 4.99 -29.61
CA LYS A 364 2.68 4.45 -30.07
C LYS A 364 3.09 5.06 -31.40
#